data_AF-A0A3M7GF51-F1
#
_entry.id   AF-A0A3M7GF51-F1
#
_cell.length_a   1.000
_cell.length_b   1.000
_cell.length_c   1.000
_cell.angle_alpha   90.00
_cell.angle_beta   90.00
_cell.angle_gamma   90.00
#
_symmetry.space_group_name_H-M   'P 1'
#
loop_
_entity.id
_entity.type
_entity.pdbx_description
1 polymer ?
#
loop_
_entity_poly.entity_id
_entity_poly.type
_entity_poly.pdbx_seq_one_letter_code
_entity_poly.pdbx_strand_id
1 'polypeptide(L)'
;MVAMKLALAIPFIAGPVSAALDSPPTKALHQHNANHIFNAIHSSMRQWGSSLNHNGMSIFLATVPKDVEFYHGTSNPQPVNGTQWLAFEPEHALVFARGHGPPGRGDEGRGGPLRPKTDRPNRSNPERGRKSIDRNPPQPYHYDKEEDLDYREHHQSPSPPIPPHHFGREQDDRRNEWEPEHTGDESAQQKPISAPKRPASHGKFSGYLHTYRTKHPLRLLYVDGQSAAKSMKGTLDMQDMVLLHENPPEEAVKARRRSREFTEDEEYSFDRFPHDEHHSTDFQPPDESRAEGLSIAPRAKDPLRPHGGGPLGESVRAERLCELARTEYRGRIDGVLRMEAGFEIILCDFAQHLDVVSIAAANPVTDDPGPGGRSDDTLSYYQAVASRYDGIGGGRVVLDYDNFLTLFAVEDALYFDEHGLPRVKNESQLIAPFRRGIQDLALSDRPADQGMDWQAVADMITARYADRIAYLASGEIQDVQYFRAEAGRAIRPHIDYRNRNTSHEIQHCSAYALPSTRPSEASKGVLAYDSIYTVNSVICRTLIEASAIDTLAHGLAMMRGLKSWLGWTSWKRCLGCGPHEVCFLPIWPAGDAKDFEHPSCRSDFSGPPGSYWGGFGKPPGHDRAL
;
A
#
# COMPACT_ATOMS: atom_id res chain seq x y z
N MET A 1 64.79 28.70 45.47
CA MET A 1 64.98 27.42 46.18
C MET A 1 63.61 26.81 46.46
N VAL A 2 63.52 25.48 46.42
CA VAL A 2 62.28 24.69 46.58
C VAL A 2 62.18 24.13 48.00
N ALA A 3 60.99 24.13 48.60
CA ALA A 3 60.52 23.18 49.62
C ALA A 3 58.99 23.37 49.81
N MET A 4 58.11 22.54 49.24
CA MET A 4 57.78 21.15 49.61
C MET A 4 56.85 21.05 50.84
N LYS A 5 55.56 20.77 50.59
CA LYS A 5 54.63 20.13 51.53
C LYS A 5 53.92 18.99 50.80
N LEU A 6 53.81 17.85 51.48
CA LEU A 6 53.26 16.61 50.92
C LEU A 6 51.76 16.75 50.62
N ALA A 7 51.33 16.18 49.50
CA ALA A 7 49.95 15.76 49.29
C ALA A 7 49.82 14.27 49.63
N LEU A 8 48.87 13.89 50.48
CA LEU A 8 48.45 12.49 50.58
C LEU A 8 47.46 12.18 49.46
N ALA A 9 47.82 11.23 48.60
CA ALA A 9 46.87 10.62 47.69
C ALA A 9 46.09 9.52 48.43
N ILE A 10 44.76 9.64 48.46
CA ILE A 10 43.86 8.56 48.87
C ILE A 10 43.34 7.90 47.59
N PRO A 11 43.48 6.57 47.41
CA PRO A 11 43.00 5.90 46.21
C PRO A 11 41.48 5.76 46.25
N PHE A 12 40.78 6.41 45.32
CA PHE A 12 39.37 6.11 45.04
C PHE A 12 39.28 4.77 44.30
N ILE A 13 39.10 3.69 45.06
CA ILE A 13 38.63 2.41 44.50
C ILE A 13 37.11 2.51 44.35
N ALA A 14 36.65 2.77 43.13
CA ALA A 14 35.23 2.67 42.79
C ALA A 14 34.84 1.18 42.68
N GLY A 15 34.42 0.59 43.81
CA GLY A 15 33.74 -0.70 43.80
C GLY A 15 32.31 -0.55 43.25
N PRO A 16 31.80 -1.51 42.46
CA PRO A 16 30.43 -1.44 41.97
C PRO A 16 29.45 -1.65 43.13
N VAL A 17 28.59 -0.66 43.39
CA VAL A 17 27.44 -0.84 44.27
C VAL A 17 26.36 -1.56 43.46
N SER A 18 26.16 -2.85 43.74
CA SER A 18 25.03 -3.61 43.24
C SER A 18 23.72 -3.00 43.77
N ALA A 19 23.06 -2.19 42.95
CA ALA A 19 21.65 -1.89 43.16
C ALA A 19 20.85 -3.18 42.93
N ALA A 20 20.09 -3.59 43.94
CA ALA A 20 19.26 -4.79 43.87
C ALA A 20 18.15 -4.64 42.82
N LEU A 21 17.68 -5.78 42.31
CA LEU A 21 16.48 -5.86 41.47
C LEU A 21 15.31 -5.19 42.17
N ASP A 22 14.77 -4.14 41.54
CA ASP A 22 13.33 -3.85 41.50
C ASP A 22 13.09 -3.03 40.23
N SER A 23 13.01 -3.73 39.10
CA SER A 23 12.49 -3.15 37.87
C SER A 23 11.06 -2.65 38.16
N PRO A 24 10.69 -1.41 37.79
CA PRO A 24 9.27 -1.06 37.78
C PRO A 24 8.53 -2.07 36.90
N PRO A 25 7.27 -2.41 37.20
CA PRO A 25 6.52 -3.35 36.37
C PRO A 25 6.56 -2.86 34.93
N THR A 26 7.15 -3.68 34.05
CA THR A 26 7.23 -3.38 32.62
C THR A 26 5.81 -3.14 32.14
N LYS A 27 5.56 -1.92 31.67
CA LYS A 27 4.27 -1.58 31.06
C LYS A 27 3.98 -2.63 30.00
N ALA A 28 2.78 -3.21 30.04
CA ALA A 28 2.40 -4.26 29.11
C ALA A 28 2.66 -3.78 27.67
N LEU A 29 3.28 -4.62 26.84
CA LEU A 29 3.89 -4.18 25.57
C LEU A 29 2.95 -3.40 24.64
N HIS A 30 1.66 -3.75 24.63
CA HIS A 30 0.65 -3.01 23.86
C HIS A 30 0.57 -1.51 24.24
N GLN A 31 0.95 -1.14 25.47
CA GLN A 31 1.04 0.25 25.94
C GLN A 31 2.28 0.98 25.38
N HIS A 32 3.35 0.25 25.05
CA HIS A 32 4.52 0.81 24.36
C HIS A 32 4.18 1.10 22.89
N ASN A 33 3.56 0.13 22.21
CA ASN A 33 3.22 0.19 20.78
C ASN A 33 1.81 0.73 20.51
N ALA A 34 1.17 1.39 21.47
CA ALA A 34 -0.24 1.81 21.40
C ALA A 34 -0.54 2.73 20.20
N ASN A 35 0.41 3.58 19.82
CA ASN A 35 0.39 4.41 18.61
C ASN A 35 0.31 3.56 17.33
N HIS A 36 1.09 2.49 17.22
CA HIS A 36 1.08 1.59 16.06
C HIS A 36 -0.22 0.78 15.98
N ILE A 37 -0.75 0.32 17.13
CA ILE A 37 -2.03 -0.39 17.19
C ILE A 37 -3.19 0.53 16.82
N PHE A 38 -3.20 1.78 17.34
CA PHE A 38 -4.14 2.81 16.92
C PHE A 38 -4.07 3.07 15.41
N ASN A 39 -2.86 3.18 14.86
CA ASN A 39 -2.65 3.43 13.43
C ASN A 39 -3.10 2.25 12.56
N ALA A 40 -2.96 1.00 13.01
CA ALA A 40 -3.49 -0.18 12.32
C ALA A 40 -5.03 -0.15 12.25
N ILE A 41 -5.70 0.11 13.38
CA ILE A 41 -7.17 0.28 13.44
C ILE A 41 -7.61 1.43 12.51
N HIS A 42 -7.01 2.61 12.63
CA HIS A 42 -7.35 3.81 11.86
C HIS A 42 -7.02 3.71 10.35
N SER A 43 -6.05 2.88 9.96
CA SER A 43 -5.61 2.72 8.55
C SER A 43 -6.23 1.51 7.85
N SER A 44 -6.81 0.58 8.59
CA SER A 44 -7.44 -0.64 8.04
C SER A 44 -8.50 -0.30 6.99
N MET A 45 -8.49 -1.01 5.86
CA MET A 45 -9.33 -0.75 4.68
C MET A 45 -9.21 0.65 4.04
N ARG A 46 -8.21 1.46 4.41
CA ARG A 46 -7.92 2.78 3.83
C ARG A 46 -6.62 2.75 3.05
N GLN A 47 -6.67 3.11 1.78
CA GLN A 47 -5.53 2.97 0.87
C GLN A 47 -4.36 3.88 1.32
N TRP A 48 -4.63 5.15 1.65
CA TRP A 48 -3.59 6.12 2.04
C TRP A 48 -2.83 5.69 3.30
N GLY A 49 -3.57 5.30 4.34
CA GLY A 49 -3.01 4.83 5.59
C GLY A 49 -2.21 3.54 5.41
N SER A 50 -2.74 2.61 4.61
CA SER A 50 -2.11 1.33 4.30
C SER A 50 -0.88 1.45 3.37
N SER A 51 -0.76 2.51 2.57
CA SER A 51 0.43 2.81 1.76
C SER A 51 1.56 3.46 2.56
N LEU A 52 1.23 4.35 3.50
CA LEU A 52 2.24 4.90 4.41
C LEU A 52 2.72 3.85 5.42
N ASN A 53 1.80 3.11 6.03
CA ASN A 53 2.08 1.97 6.91
C ASN A 53 2.13 0.66 6.10
N HIS A 54 2.95 0.61 5.05
CA HIS A 54 2.96 -0.49 4.07
C HIS A 54 3.33 -1.85 4.66
N ASN A 55 4.19 -1.89 5.69
CA ASN A 55 4.42 -3.10 6.47
C ASN A 55 3.31 -3.26 7.52
N GLY A 56 2.20 -3.83 7.09
CA GLY A 56 1.12 -4.27 7.98
C GLY A 56 1.59 -5.37 8.94
N MET A 57 1.06 -5.35 10.16
CA MET A 57 1.39 -6.29 11.24
C MET A 57 0.15 -6.86 11.93
N SER A 58 -1.03 -6.72 11.31
CA SER A 58 -2.32 -7.05 11.91
C SER A 58 -3.18 -7.93 10.99
N ILE A 59 -3.96 -8.81 11.61
CA ILE A 59 -4.94 -9.68 10.99
C ILE A 59 -6.31 -9.33 11.54
N PHE A 60 -7.26 -9.09 10.64
CA PHE A 60 -8.68 -8.91 10.97
C PHE A 60 -9.49 -10.04 10.35
N LEU A 61 -10.53 -10.49 11.03
CA LEU A 61 -11.56 -11.29 10.36
C LEU A 61 -12.47 -10.34 9.58
N ALA A 62 -12.51 -10.49 8.26
CA ALA A 62 -13.29 -9.65 7.37
C ALA A 62 -14.53 -10.40 6.87
N THR A 63 -15.65 -9.69 6.74
CA THR A 63 -16.84 -10.19 6.04
C THR A 63 -17.16 -9.30 4.86
N VAL A 64 -17.21 -9.87 3.66
CA VAL A 64 -17.84 -9.24 2.50
C VAL A 64 -19.32 -9.63 2.51
N PRO A 65 -20.28 -8.71 2.52
CA PRO A 65 -21.70 -9.05 2.43
C PRO A 65 -22.08 -9.84 1.16
N LYS A 66 -23.29 -10.40 1.15
CA LYS A 66 -23.93 -10.85 -0.09
C LYS A 66 -24.15 -9.66 -1.03
N ASP A 67 -24.22 -9.92 -2.33
CA ASP A 67 -24.60 -8.97 -3.37
C ASP A 67 -23.58 -7.83 -3.59
N VAL A 68 -22.33 -8.02 -3.16
CA VAL A 68 -21.20 -7.13 -3.45
C VAL A 68 -20.58 -7.52 -4.79
N GLU A 69 -20.31 -6.52 -5.65
CA GLU A 69 -19.66 -6.71 -6.94
C GLU A 69 -18.13 -6.65 -6.86
N PHE A 70 -17.48 -7.45 -7.70
CA PHE A 70 -16.03 -7.52 -7.87
C PHE A 70 -15.63 -7.67 -9.32
N TYR A 71 -14.40 -7.28 -9.63
CA TYR A 71 -13.87 -7.26 -10.99
C TYR A 71 -12.62 -8.13 -11.12
N HIS A 72 -12.47 -8.80 -12.26
CA HIS A 72 -11.31 -9.63 -12.58
C HIS A 72 -10.94 -9.45 -14.06
N GLY A 73 -9.70 -9.03 -14.32
CA GLY A 73 -9.17 -8.93 -15.68
C GLY A 73 -8.40 -10.19 -16.06
N THR A 74 -8.70 -10.75 -17.23
CA THR A 74 -8.03 -11.96 -17.75
C THR A 74 -7.97 -11.98 -19.27
N SER A 75 -7.27 -12.96 -19.84
CA SER A 75 -7.26 -13.26 -21.27
C SER A 75 -8.36 -14.23 -21.70
N ASN A 76 -8.99 -14.92 -20.73
CA ASN A 76 -9.92 -16.02 -20.96
C ASN A 76 -11.38 -15.54 -20.97
N PRO A 77 -12.18 -15.78 -22.03
CA PRO A 77 -13.61 -15.42 -22.07
C PRO A 77 -14.54 -16.28 -21.20
N GLN A 78 -14.03 -17.32 -20.53
CA GLN A 78 -14.84 -18.25 -19.75
C GLN A 78 -14.84 -17.91 -18.25
N PRO A 79 -15.95 -18.15 -17.52
CA PRO A 79 -15.99 -18.01 -16.07
C PRO A 79 -14.84 -18.73 -15.37
N VAL A 80 -14.31 -18.09 -14.32
CA VAL A 80 -13.30 -18.68 -13.44
C VAL A 80 -14.01 -19.59 -12.44
N ASN A 81 -13.42 -20.75 -12.17
CA ASN A 81 -13.93 -21.70 -11.18
C ASN A 81 -13.07 -21.75 -9.90
N GLY A 82 -11.74 -21.89 -10.00
CA GLY A 82 -10.83 -22.08 -8.85
C GLY A 82 -10.20 -20.80 -8.30
N THR A 83 -9.08 -20.95 -7.58
CA THR A 83 -8.29 -19.86 -6.97
C THR A 83 -7.93 -18.76 -7.97
N GLN A 84 -8.36 -17.51 -7.72
CA GLN A 84 -7.99 -16.32 -8.50
C GLN A 84 -8.10 -15.02 -7.68
N TRP A 85 -7.73 -13.89 -8.30
CA TRP A 85 -7.78 -12.55 -7.71
C TRP A 85 -9.04 -11.78 -8.11
N LEU A 86 -9.62 -11.06 -7.16
CA LEU A 86 -10.69 -10.08 -7.36
C LEU A 86 -10.21 -8.69 -6.94
N ALA A 87 -10.53 -7.65 -7.72
CA ALA A 87 -10.36 -6.25 -7.32
C ALA A 87 -11.70 -5.60 -6.98
N PHE A 88 -11.68 -4.62 -6.07
CA PHE A 88 -12.84 -3.79 -5.72
C PHE A 88 -13.17 -2.72 -6.76
N GLU A 89 -12.22 -2.36 -7.63
CA GLU A 89 -12.36 -1.29 -8.62
C GLU A 89 -12.18 -1.84 -10.04
N PRO A 90 -13.04 -1.48 -11.01
CA PRO A 90 -12.96 -2.01 -12.37
C PRO A 90 -11.70 -1.53 -13.10
N GLU A 91 -11.24 -0.30 -12.88
CA GLU A 91 -10.01 0.26 -13.47
C GLU A 91 -8.78 -0.53 -13.00
N HIS A 92 -8.77 -0.98 -11.74
CA HIS A 92 -7.69 -1.82 -11.20
C HIS A 92 -7.68 -3.20 -11.89
N ALA A 93 -8.84 -3.84 -12.04
CA ALA A 93 -8.95 -5.11 -12.75
C ALA A 93 -8.66 -5.00 -14.26
N LEU A 94 -9.04 -3.91 -14.91
CA LEU A 94 -8.89 -3.69 -16.35
C LEU A 94 -7.44 -3.79 -16.83
N VAL A 95 -6.47 -3.41 -15.99
CA VAL A 95 -5.02 -3.54 -16.27
C VAL A 95 -4.62 -4.98 -16.62
N PHE A 96 -5.34 -5.98 -16.09
CA PHE A 96 -5.08 -7.40 -16.31
C PHE A 96 -5.91 -8.02 -17.46
N ALA A 97 -6.87 -7.28 -18.03
CA ALA A 97 -7.78 -7.74 -19.08
C ALA A 97 -7.13 -7.78 -20.49
N ARG A 98 -5.98 -8.46 -20.64
CA ARG A 98 -5.14 -8.47 -21.85
C ARG A 98 -5.29 -9.76 -22.66
N GLY A 99 -5.51 -9.63 -23.97
CA GLY A 99 -5.56 -10.79 -24.87
C GLY A 99 -4.16 -11.33 -25.14
N HIS A 100 -3.95 -12.63 -24.93
CA HIS A 100 -2.69 -13.27 -25.30
C HIS A 100 -2.75 -13.71 -26.77
N GLY A 101 -1.76 -13.31 -27.56
CA GLY A 101 -1.56 -13.88 -28.90
C GLY A 101 -1.22 -15.38 -28.82
N PRO A 102 -1.43 -16.15 -29.90
CA PRO A 102 -0.96 -17.53 -29.95
C PRO A 102 0.55 -17.59 -29.70
N PRO A 103 1.08 -18.64 -29.02
CA PRO A 103 2.50 -18.79 -28.82
C PRO A 103 3.23 -18.66 -30.16
N GLY A 104 4.19 -17.73 -30.23
CA GLY A 104 5.00 -17.55 -31.43
C GLY A 104 5.65 -18.88 -31.76
N ARG A 105 5.35 -19.43 -32.94
CA ARG A 105 6.20 -20.48 -33.52
C ARG A 105 7.62 -19.93 -33.51
N GLY A 106 8.56 -20.73 -32.99
CA GLY A 106 9.98 -20.38 -33.06
C GLY A 106 10.35 -20.05 -34.49
N ASP A 107 11.29 -19.13 -34.65
CA ASP A 107 11.83 -18.74 -35.97
C ASP A 107 12.71 -19.88 -36.51
N GLU A 108 12.06 -20.98 -36.91
CA GLU A 108 12.68 -22.10 -37.59
C GLU A 108 13.22 -21.58 -38.92
N GLY A 109 14.54 -21.55 -39.01
CA GLY A 109 15.29 -20.76 -39.98
C GLY A 109 14.76 -20.86 -41.41
N ARG A 110 14.34 -19.70 -41.95
CA ARG A 110 14.28 -19.50 -43.40
C ARG A 110 15.71 -19.49 -43.95
N GLY A 111 16.21 -20.68 -44.25
CA GLY A 111 17.37 -20.89 -45.10
C GLY A 111 17.11 -20.30 -46.50
N GLY A 112 17.48 -19.04 -46.69
CA GLY A 112 17.64 -18.45 -48.01
C GLY A 112 18.89 -19.03 -48.70
N PRO A 113 18.86 -19.37 -50.00
CA PRO A 113 20.02 -19.97 -50.65
C PRO A 113 21.26 -19.07 -50.63
N LEU A 114 22.41 -19.67 -50.32
CA LEU A 114 23.73 -19.04 -50.43
C LEU A 114 23.93 -18.44 -51.83
N ARG A 115 24.32 -17.15 -51.91
CA ARG A 115 24.86 -16.55 -53.13
C ARG A 115 26.39 -16.37 -53.00
N PRO A 116 27.18 -16.69 -54.04
CA PRO A 116 28.64 -16.77 -53.89
C PRO A 116 29.32 -15.40 -53.81
N LYS A 117 30.47 -15.33 -53.12
CA LYS A 117 31.42 -14.22 -53.26
C LYS A 117 32.37 -14.51 -54.43
N THR A 118 32.35 -13.67 -55.46
CA THR A 118 33.47 -13.53 -56.41
C THR A 118 33.64 -12.07 -56.87
N ASP A 119 34.85 -11.58 -56.63
CA ASP A 119 35.68 -10.66 -57.43
C ASP A 119 35.22 -9.27 -57.92
N ARG A 120 36.02 -8.29 -57.49
CA ARG A 120 36.17 -6.89 -57.93
C ARG A 120 37.06 -6.83 -59.20
N PRO A 121 37.02 -5.77 -60.05
CA PRO A 121 37.81 -4.55 -59.73
C PRO A 121 37.39 -3.18 -60.35
N ASN A 122 37.87 -2.09 -59.73
CA ASN A 122 38.37 -0.79 -60.29
C ASN A 122 37.56 -0.02 -61.38
N ARG A 123 37.48 1.32 -61.42
CA ARG A 123 38.19 2.50 -60.86
C ARG A 123 37.13 3.64 -60.75
N SER A 124 37.28 4.75 -60.01
CA SER A 124 38.46 5.61 -59.78
C SER A 124 38.42 6.39 -58.44
N ASN A 125 39.59 6.84 -58.00
CA ASN A 125 39.91 7.81 -56.92
C ASN A 125 40.73 8.97 -57.61
N PRO A 126 41.16 10.10 -56.99
CA PRO A 126 41.57 10.24 -55.58
C PRO A 126 41.30 11.58 -54.84
N GLU A 127 41.38 11.51 -53.50
CA GLU A 127 42.09 12.39 -52.51
C GLU A 127 42.06 13.95 -52.64
N ARG A 128 42.18 14.80 -51.61
CA ARG A 128 42.81 14.71 -50.27
C ARG A 128 42.28 15.89 -49.41
N GLY A 129 42.11 15.79 -48.08
CA GLY A 129 43.14 16.28 -47.15
C GLY A 129 42.55 16.94 -45.87
N ARG A 130 43.30 16.90 -44.75
CA ARG A 130 42.91 17.33 -43.39
C ARG A 130 43.16 18.82 -43.07
N LYS A 131 42.57 19.26 -41.93
CA LYS A 131 42.83 20.45 -41.06
C LYS A 131 41.81 21.60 -41.26
N SER A 132 41.46 22.43 -40.28
CA SER A 132 41.60 22.43 -38.80
C SER A 132 40.75 23.57 -38.22
N ILE A 133 40.39 23.49 -36.93
CA ILE A 133 40.08 24.60 -35.98
C ILE A 133 39.94 26.02 -36.58
N ASP A 134 38.76 26.65 -36.42
CA ASP A 134 38.73 27.98 -35.76
C ASP A 134 37.38 28.33 -35.10
N ARG A 135 37.41 29.31 -34.18
CA ARG A 135 36.28 29.75 -33.33
C ARG A 135 35.75 31.15 -33.74
N ASN A 136 34.47 31.39 -33.43
CA ASN A 136 33.88 32.72 -33.13
C ASN A 136 33.76 33.72 -34.32
N PRO A 137 33.01 34.84 -34.21
CA PRO A 137 32.44 35.45 -33.00
C PRO A 137 30.93 35.83 -33.02
N PRO A 138 30.36 36.19 -31.83
CA PRO A 138 29.09 36.90 -31.70
C PRO A 138 29.24 38.43 -31.90
N GLN A 139 28.12 39.13 -32.07
CA GLN A 139 28.01 40.59 -32.31
C GLN A 139 26.72 41.16 -31.62
N PRO A 140 26.66 42.47 -31.28
CA PRO A 140 26.60 42.82 -29.85
C PRO A 140 25.53 43.84 -29.35
N TYR A 141 25.43 43.91 -28.02
CA TYR A 141 25.17 45.04 -27.10
C TYR A 141 24.18 46.19 -27.44
N HIS A 142 23.35 46.53 -26.44
CA HIS A 142 23.41 47.89 -25.86
C HIS A 142 22.95 47.98 -24.40
N TYR A 143 23.71 48.77 -23.62
CA TYR A 143 23.42 49.32 -22.29
C TYR A 143 23.04 50.83 -22.45
N ASP A 144 22.50 51.58 -21.48
CA ASP A 144 22.35 51.37 -20.02
C ASP A 144 21.21 52.26 -19.40
N LYS A 145 20.79 52.00 -18.14
CA LYS A 145 20.69 52.98 -17.00
C LYS A 145 19.62 52.72 -15.92
N GLU A 146 20.04 52.95 -14.67
CA GLU A 146 19.26 53.10 -13.43
C GLU A 146 18.82 54.57 -13.18
N GLU A 147 17.74 54.79 -12.40
CA GLU A 147 17.69 55.62 -11.16
C GLU A 147 16.24 55.98 -10.71
N ASP A 148 15.96 55.71 -9.42
CA ASP A 148 15.12 56.38 -8.41
C ASP A 148 13.63 56.85 -8.57
N LEU A 149 12.81 56.32 -7.64
CA LEU A 149 11.90 56.98 -6.67
C LEU A 149 11.03 58.21 -7.08
N ASP A 150 9.69 58.17 -6.89
CA ASP A 150 8.99 58.62 -5.65
C ASP A 150 7.42 58.65 -5.76
N TYR A 151 6.73 58.63 -4.60
CA TYR A 151 5.26 58.69 -4.28
C TYR A 151 4.18 59.07 -5.33
N ARG A 152 2.99 58.40 -5.27
CA ARG A 152 1.78 58.83 -4.47
C ARG A 152 0.50 58.00 -4.73
N GLU A 153 -0.38 57.91 -3.73
CA GLU A 153 -1.67 57.18 -3.68
C GLU A 153 -2.80 57.71 -4.59
N HIS A 154 -3.73 56.84 -5.05
CA HIS A 154 -5.13 56.78 -4.58
C HIS A 154 -6.02 55.71 -5.30
N HIS A 155 -6.80 54.98 -4.50
CA HIS A 155 -8.09 54.28 -4.76
C HIS A 155 -8.50 53.77 -6.16
N GLN A 156 -8.82 52.47 -6.28
CA GLN A 156 -10.20 51.92 -6.27
C GLN A 156 -10.22 50.39 -6.51
N SER A 157 -11.16 49.68 -5.87
CA SER A 157 -11.42 48.24 -6.06
C SER A 157 -12.62 48.00 -6.99
N PRO A 158 -12.65 46.93 -7.79
CA PRO A 158 -13.89 46.41 -8.38
C PRO A 158 -14.44 45.18 -7.62
N SER A 159 -15.74 45.19 -7.32
CA SER A 159 -16.48 44.12 -6.67
C SER A 159 -16.98 43.04 -7.66
N PRO A 160 -17.30 41.80 -7.20
CA PRO A 160 -17.80 40.71 -8.06
C PRO A 160 -19.30 40.84 -8.41
N PRO A 161 -19.78 40.14 -9.46
CA PRO A 161 -21.18 40.19 -9.90
C PRO A 161 -22.16 39.37 -9.03
N ILE A 162 -23.43 39.79 -9.07
CA ILE A 162 -24.56 39.30 -8.25
C ILE A 162 -25.36 38.21 -9.01
N PRO A 163 -25.88 37.16 -8.33
CA PRO A 163 -26.73 36.13 -8.96
C PRO A 163 -28.23 36.49 -8.96
N PRO A 164 -29.04 36.01 -9.94
CA PRO A 164 -30.50 36.12 -9.91
C PRO A 164 -31.16 35.00 -9.08
N HIS A 165 -32.30 35.33 -8.46
CA HIS A 165 -33.06 34.48 -7.51
C HIS A 165 -34.46 34.09 -8.03
N HIS A 166 -34.99 32.95 -7.51
CA HIS A 166 -36.44 32.60 -7.33
C HIS A 166 -37.33 32.39 -8.59
N PHE A 167 -38.45 31.65 -8.61
CA PHE A 167 -39.29 30.84 -7.67
C PHE A 167 -39.75 29.53 -8.41
N GLY A 168 -40.33 28.46 -7.84
CA GLY A 168 -40.83 28.15 -6.49
C GLY A 168 -41.43 26.72 -6.42
N ARG A 169 -41.93 26.30 -5.24
CA ARG A 169 -42.72 25.05 -4.99
C ARG A 169 -44.22 25.28 -5.31
N GLU A 170 -45.23 24.39 -5.14
CA GLU A 170 -45.45 23.17 -4.33
C GLU A 170 -46.76 22.44 -4.76
N GLN A 171 -46.97 21.18 -4.29
CA GLN A 171 -48.26 20.49 -3.99
C GLN A 171 -49.32 20.09 -5.08
N ASP A 172 -49.45 18.76 -5.25
CA ASP A 172 -50.59 17.90 -4.84
C ASP A 172 -51.79 17.50 -5.77
N ASP A 173 -52.15 16.22 -5.58
CA ASP A 173 -53.48 15.56 -5.63
C ASP A 173 -54.14 15.02 -6.95
N ARG A 174 -54.75 13.82 -6.78
CA ARG A 174 -55.82 13.12 -7.55
C ARG A 174 -55.54 12.30 -8.82
N ARG A 175 -55.36 10.99 -8.58
CA ARG A 175 -56.29 9.89 -8.96
C ARG A 175 -57.37 10.21 -10.01
N ASN A 176 -57.36 9.47 -11.13
CA ASN A 176 -58.54 8.73 -11.62
C ASN A 176 -58.14 7.58 -12.56
N GLU A 177 -58.94 6.52 -12.51
CA GLU A 177 -58.73 5.18 -13.04
C GLU A 177 -59.92 4.86 -13.97
N TRP A 178 -59.68 4.39 -15.21
CA TRP A 178 -60.66 3.65 -16.03
C TRP A 178 -59.97 2.97 -17.24
N GLU A 179 -59.96 1.63 -17.21
CA GLU A 179 -59.65 0.69 -18.29
C GLU A 179 -60.95 0.29 -19.05
N PRO A 180 -60.98 -0.57 -20.11
CA PRO A 180 -59.96 -0.97 -21.10
C PRO A 180 -60.53 -1.03 -22.57
N GLU A 181 -59.75 -1.67 -23.48
CA GLU A 181 -60.15 -2.25 -24.80
C GLU A 181 -60.45 -1.27 -25.98
N HIS A 182 -59.85 -1.40 -27.18
CA HIS A 182 -59.72 -2.60 -28.03
C HIS A 182 -58.45 -2.66 -28.92
N THR A 183 -58.15 -3.89 -29.31
CA THR A 183 -57.24 -4.44 -30.35
C THR A 183 -56.85 -3.58 -31.56
N GLY A 184 -55.56 -3.64 -31.94
CA GLY A 184 -55.03 -3.20 -33.23
C GLY A 184 -53.54 -3.56 -33.38
N ASP A 185 -53.25 -4.72 -33.97
CA ASP A 185 -51.90 -5.25 -34.19
C ASP A 185 -51.28 -4.62 -35.47
N GLU A 186 -50.11 -3.97 -35.36
CA GLU A 186 -49.09 -4.03 -36.42
C GLU A 186 -47.72 -3.50 -35.94
N SER A 187 -46.65 -4.09 -36.48
CA SER A 187 -45.29 -3.99 -35.96
C SER A 187 -44.57 -2.67 -36.28
N ALA A 188 -44.10 -1.96 -35.25
CA ALA A 188 -43.12 -0.87 -35.36
C ALA A 188 -41.85 -1.16 -34.53
N GLN A 189 -41.02 -2.10 -35.00
CA GLN A 189 -39.68 -2.28 -34.44
C GLN A 189 -38.84 -1.00 -34.65
N GLN A 190 -38.49 -0.32 -33.56
CA GLN A 190 -37.44 0.70 -33.60
C GLN A 190 -36.13 0.04 -34.06
N LYS A 191 -35.65 0.43 -35.25
CA LYS A 191 -34.31 0.03 -35.73
C LYS A 191 -33.26 0.75 -34.87
N PRO A 192 -32.31 0.02 -34.24
CA PRO A 192 -31.19 0.66 -33.57
C PRO A 192 -30.41 1.55 -34.56
N ILE A 193 -29.96 2.71 -34.09
CA ILE A 193 -29.00 3.53 -34.84
C ILE A 193 -27.76 2.66 -35.12
N SER A 194 -27.44 2.49 -36.40
CA SER A 194 -26.34 1.63 -36.85
C SER A 194 -25.05 1.95 -36.11
N ALA A 195 -24.52 0.98 -35.36
CA ALA A 195 -23.22 1.11 -34.72
C ALA A 195 -22.15 1.49 -35.77
N PRO A 196 -21.27 2.47 -35.50
CA PRO A 196 -20.21 2.82 -36.42
C PRO A 196 -19.34 1.59 -36.68
N LYS A 197 -19.03 1.31 -37.95
CA LYS A 197 -18.19 0.18 -38.35
C LYS A 197 -16.86 0.24 -37.59
N ARG A 198 -16.60 -0.76 -36.74
CA ARG A 198 -15.30 -0.93 -36.08
C ARG A 198 -14.20 -0.92 -37.14
N PRO A 199 -13.12 -0.11 -37.01
CA PRO A 199 -11.93 -0.32 -37.83
C PRO A 199 -11.41 -1.73 -37.56
N ALA A 200 -11.01 -2.44 -38.62
CA ALA A 200 -10.50 -3.80 -38.49
C ALA A 200 -9.17 -3.77 -37.71
N SER A 201 -9.19 -4.24 -36.45
CA SER A 201 -8.01 -4.34 -35.63
C SER A 201 -7.10 -5.44 -36.18
N HIS A 202 -6.04 -5.06 -36.90
CA HIS A 202 -4.99 -5.98 -37.31
C HIS A 202 -4.30 -6.59 -36.06
N GLY A 203 -4.65 -7.84 -35.74
CA GLY A 203 -3.79 -8.76 -34.98
C GLY A 203 -3.80 -8.70 -33.44
N LYS A 204 -4.38 -7.69 -32.78
CA LYS A 204 -4.50 -7.68 -31.30
C LYS A 204 -5.78 -8.39 -30.83
N PHE A 205 -5.63 -9.43 -30.01
CA PHE A 205 -6.74 -10.07 -29.31
C PHE A 205 -7.17 -9.22 -28.11
N SER A 206 -8.47 -9.12 -27.84
CA SER A 206 -9.00 -8.54 -26.61
C SER A 206 -8.83 -9.52 -25.44
N GLY A 207 -8.52 -9.01 -24.25
CA GLY A 207 -8.82 -9.73 -23.02
C GLY A 207 -10.25 -9.43 -22.57
N TYR A 208 -10.56 -9.78 -21.34
CA TYR A 208 -11.91 -9.73 -20.78
C TYR A 208 -11.91 -9.17 -19.37
N LEU A 209 -12.83 -8.25 -19.10
CA LEU A 209 -13.20 -7.82 -17.76
C LEU A 209 -14.42 -8.64 -17.33
N HIS A 210 -14.26 -9.38 -16.24
CA HIS A 210 -15.33 -10.19 -15.65
C HIS A 210 -15.86 -9.45 -14.43
N THR A 211 -17.18 -9.29 -14.36
CA THR A 211 -17.87 -8.79 -13.18
C THR A 211 -18.53 -9.96 -12.49
N TYR A 212 -18.22 -10.14 -11.21
CA TYR A 212 -18.78 -11.17 -10.34
C TYR A 212 -19.56 -10.54 -9.19
N ARG A 213 -20.48 -11.30 -8.58
CA ARG A 213 -21.22 -10.89 -7.39
C ARG A 213 -21.24 -12.00 -6.34
N THR A 214 -21.16 -11.65 -5.05
CA THR A 214 -21.15 -12.62 -3.95
C THR A 214 -22.51 -13.30 -3.73
N LYS A 215 -22.54 -14.64 -3.83
CA LYS A 215 -23.74 -15.48 -3.62
C LYS A 215 -24.27 -15.45 -2.19
N HIS A 216 -23.35 -15.30 -1.24
CA HIS A 216 -23.56 -15.27 0.20
C HIS A 216 -22.48 -14.37 0.83
N PRO A 217 -22.57 -14.02 2.12
CA PRO A 217 -21.47 -13.34 2.79
C PRO A 217 -20.20 -14.19 2.76
N LEU A 218 -19.08 -13.60 2.35
CA LEU A 218 -17.76 -14.26 2.34
C LEU A 218 -17.02 -13.96 3.64
N ARG A 219 -16.34 -14.96 4.19
CA ARG A 219 -15.48 -14.84 5.39
C ARG A 219 -14.01 -14.89 4.97
N LEU A 220 -13.30 -13.78 5.13
CA LEU A 220 -11.93 -13.60 4.67
C LEU A 220 -10.98 -13.30 5.84
N LEU A 221 -9.71 -13.64 5.71
CA LEU A 221 -8.65 -13.06 6.55
C LEU A 221 -8.11 -11.81 5.86
N TYR A 222 -8.18 -10.65 6.52
CA TYR A 222 -7.59 -9.41 6.04
C TYR A 222 -6.21 -9.18 6.66
N VAL A 223 -5.20 -8.98 5.81
CA VAL A 223 -3.84 -8.56 6.19
C VAL A 223 -3.68 -7.07 5.91
N ASP A 224 -3.38 -6.26 6.92
CA ASP A 224 -3.26 -4.80 6.78
C ASP A 224 -2.01 -4.32 6.02
N GLY A 225 -1.88 -3.00 5.84
CA GLY A 225 -0.80 -2.37 5.04
C GLY A 225 -0.90 -2.68 3.54
N GLN A 226 0.20 -2.47 2.81
CA GLN A 226 0.38 -2.96 1.43
C GLN A 226 0.87 -4.40 1.45
N SER A 227 0.12 -5.27 2.13
CA SER A 227 0.46 -6.67 2.34
C SER A 227 0.67 -7.48 1.06
N ALA A 228 0.22 -7.02 -0.11
CA ALA A 228 0.45 -7.66 -1.41
C ALA A 228 1.50 -6.95 -2.29
N ALA A 229 2.13 -5.85 -1.84
CA ALA A 229 3.24 -5.23 -2.56
C ALA A 229 4.45 -6.19 -2.63
N LYS A 230 4.93 -6.48 -3.84
CA LYS A 230 6.02 -7.44 -4.08
C LYS A 230 7.36 -6.73 -3.90
N SER A 231 7.80 -6.58 -2.65
CA SER A 231 9.01 -5.85 -2.27
C SER A 231 9.74 -6.49 -1.08
N MET A 232 11.03 -6.19 -0.95
CA MET A 232 11.90 -6.65 0.15
C MET A 232 11.78 -5.81 1.44
N LYS A 233 11.02 -4.70 1.39
CA LYS A 233 10.79 -3.80 2.54
C LYS A 233 10.08 -4.43 3.74
N GLY A 234 9.45 -5.60 3.58
CA GLY A 234 8.77 -6.33 4.66
C GLY A 234 7.26 -6.43 4.50
N THR A 235 6.72 -5.86 3.43
CA THR A 235 5.30 -5.90 3.04
C THR A 235 4.72 -7.32 3.00
N LEU A 236 5.53 -8.30 2.61
CA LEU A 236 5.14 -9.71 2.56
C LEU A 236 5.38 -10.48 3.87
N ASP A 237 5.93 -9.89 4.93
CA ASP A 237 6.36 -10.62 6.14
C ASP A 237 5.19 -11.31 6.84
N MET A 238 4.00 -10.71 6.91
CA MET A 238 2.80 -11.35 7.45
C MET A 238 2.34 -12.57 6.64
N GLN A 239 2.44 -12.53 5.31
CA GLN A 239 2.09 -13.70 4.49
C GLN A 239 3.18 -14.78 4.58
N ASP A 240 4.44 -14.41 4.39
CA ASP A 240 5.54 -15.36 4.17
C ASP A 240 6.24 -15.82 5.45
N MET A 241 6.25 -15.03 6.54
CA MET A 241 6.78 -15.47 7.86
C MET A 241 5.70 -15.89 8.83
N VAL A 242 4.49 -15.32 8.78
CA VAL A 242 3.45 -15.64 9.79
C VAL A 242 2.48 -16.69 9.28
N LEU A 243 1.78 -16.43 8.17
CA LEU A 243 0.78 -17.38 7.65
C LEU A 243 1.44 -18.63 7.05
N LEU A 244 2.49 -18.47 6.24
CA LEU A 244 3.17 -19.54 5.51
C LEU A 244 4.50 -20.01 6.13
N HIS A 245 4.80 -19.63 7.39
CA HIS A 245 6.11 -19.76 8.07
C HIS A 245 6.99 -20.97 7.71
N GLU A 246 6.43 -22.18 7.77
CA GLU A 246 7.18 -23.44 7.58
C GLU A 246 7.37 -23.81 6.10
N ASN A 247 6.64 -23.13 5.21
CA ASN A 247 6.67 -23.34 3.77
C ASN A 247 6.45 -22.01 3.00
N PRO A 248 7.35 -21.01 3.14
CA PRO A 248 7.28 -19.77 2.40
C PRO A 248 7.49 -20.00 0.89
N PRO A 249 7.00 -19.10 0.01
CA PRO A 249 7.25 -19.17 -1.43
C PRO A 249 8.76 -19.12 -1.75
N GLU A 250 9.25 -19.99 -2.65
CA GLU A 250 10.69 -20.10 -2.95
C GLU A 250 11.35 -18.77 -3.32
N GLU A 251 10.67 -17.94 -4.12
CA GLU A 251 11.22 -16.66 -4.56
C GLU A 251 11.36 -15.64 -3.41
N ALA A 252 10.47 -15.69 -2.40
CA ALA A 252 10.62 -14.89 -1.19
C ALA A 252 11.81 -15.37 -0.35
N VAL A 253 12.07 -16.68 -0.30
CA VAL A 253 13.28 -17.24 0.34
C VAL A 253 14.55 -16.82 -0.40
N LYS A 254 14.57 -16.95 -1.74
CA LYS A 254 15.71 -16.56 -2.58
C LYS A 254 16.02 -15.08 -2.45
N ALA A 255 15.00 -14.22 -2.48
CA ALA A 255 15.18 -12.78 -2.35
C ALA A 255 15.68 -12.38 -0.95
N ARG A 256 15.16 -13.00 0.14
CA ARG A 256 15.67 -12.80 1.51
C ARG A 256 17.10 -13.32 1.74
N ARG A 257 17.52 -14.37 1.02
CA ARG A 257 18.92 -14.83 1.03
C ARG A 257 19.84 -13.84 0.34
N ARG A 258 19.50 -13.39 -0.87
CA ARG A 258 20.27 -12.36 -1.59
C ARG A 258 20.44 -11.08 -0.76
N SER A 259 19.39 -10.60 -0.08
CA SER A 259 19.51 -9.42 0.78
C SER A 259 20.43 -9.62 1.99
N ARG A 260 20.66 -10.87 2.43
CA ARG A 260 21.64 -11.18 3.49
C ARG A 260 23.05 -11.30 2.94
N GLU A 261 23.22 -11.96 1.80
CA GLU A 261 24.51 -12.04 1.08
C GLU A 261 25.03 -10.62 0.79
N PHE A 262 24.19 -9.71 0.27
CA PHE A 262 24.57 -8.31 0.05
C PHE A 262 24.93 -7.53 1.33
N THR A 263 24.41 -7.89 2.51
CA THR A 263 24.82 -7.25 3.78
C THR A 263 26.08 -7.88 4.40
N GLU A 264 26.40 -9.13 4.05
CA GLU A 264 27.62 -9.81 4.51
C GLU A 264 28.84 -9.44 3.62
N ASP A 265 28.62 -9.22 2.32
CA ASP A 265 29.67 -8.84 1.36
C ASP A 265 30.22 -7.42 1.56
N GLU A 266 29.49 -6.49 2.21
CA GLU A 266 30.02 -5.16 2.56
C GLU A 266 30.91 -5.16 3.82
N GLU A 267 30.90 -6.22 4.63
CA GLU A 267 31.76 -6.33 5.83
C GLU A 267 33.08 -7.10 5.57
N TYR A 268 33.22 -7.81 4.43
CA TYR A 268 34.40 -8.66 4.20
C TYR A 268 34.87 -8.85 2.74
N SER A 269 35.36 -7.78 2.08
CA SER A 269 36.48 -7.92 1.10
C SER A 269 37.19 -6.62 0.75
N PHE A 270 38.32 -6.39 1.42
CA PHE A 270 39.42 -5.56 0.91
C PHE A 270 40.46 -6.50 0.25
N ASP A 271 41.04 -6.09 -0.89
CA ASP A 271 42.14 -6.76 -1.63
C ASP A 271 41.92 -8.17 -2.24
N ARG A 272 41.48 -8.25 -3.52
CA ARG A 272 42.33 -8.69 -4.68
C ARG A 272 41.57 -9.04 -5.97
N PHE A 273 42.08 -8.53 -7.10
CA PHE A 273 41.97 -9.12 -8.44
C PHE A 273 43.38 -9.63 -8.88
N PRO A 274 43.56 -10.30 -10.03
CA PRO A 274 42.97 -11.60 -10.42
C PRO A 274 44.03 -12.57 -11.00
N HIS A 275 43.70 -13.83 -11.32
CA HIS A 275 44.44 -14.62 -12.33
C HIS A 275 43.61 -15.76 -12.96
N ASP A 276 43.23 -15.55 -14.22
CA ASP A 276 43.38 -16.39 -15.43
C ASP A 276 43.24 -17.93 -15.52
N GLU A 277 42.79 -18.32 -16.73
CA GLU A 277 43.02 -19.56 -17.52
C GLU A 277 42.14 -20.86 -17.39
N HIS A 278 41.22 -20.98 -18.36
CA HIS A 278 41.12 -22.01 -19.43
C HIS A 278 40.59 -23.46 -19.27
N HIS A 279 39.93 -23.90 -20.38
CA HIS A 279 39.57 -25.26 -20.87
C HIS A 279 38.42 -26.04 -20.18
N SER A 280 37.65 -26.93 -20.84
CA SER A 280 37.28 -27.14 -22.27
C SER A 280 36.10 -28.13 -22.38
N THR A 281 35.45 -28.15 -23.55
CA THR A 281 34.55 -29.17 -24.16
C THR A 281 34.86 -30.66 -23.83
N ASP A 282 33.98 -31.68 -23.92
CA ASP A 282 32.80 -31.91 -24.80
C ASP A 282 31.99 -33.20 -24.38
N PHE A 283 31.00 -33.61 -25.21
CA PHE A 283 30.40 -34.97 -25.41
C PHE A 283 29.01 -35.38 -24.85
N GLN A 284 28.16 -35.77 -25.83
CA GLN A 284 26.99 -36.70 -25.85
C GLN A 284 27.31 -37.75 -26.96
N PRO A 285 26.47 -38.76 -27.41
CA PRO A 285 25.13 -39.29 -27.04
C PRO A 285 25.21 -40.86 -26.85
N PRO A 286 24.38 -41.80 -27.40
CA PRO A 286 22.94 -41.91 -27.85
C PRO A 286 22.16 -43.11 -27.18
N ASP A 287 20.81 -43.10 -26.98
CA ASP A 287 19.63 -43.46 -27.85
C ASP A 287 19.05 -44.90 -27.65
N GLU A 288 17.82 -45.12 -28.16
CA GLU A 288 16.99 -46.34 -28.33
C GLU A 288 16.05 -46.84 -27.19
N SER A 289 14.73 -46.67 -27.38
CA SER A 289 13.85 -47.73 -27.94
C SER A 289 12.33 -47.44 -27.79
N ARG A 290 11.50 -48.09 -28.60
CA ARG A 290 10.08 -47.75 -28.86
C ARG A 290 9.15 -48.94 -28.59
N ALA A 291 7.99 -48.68 -27.96
CA ALA A 291 6.88 -49.64 -27.90
C ALA A 291 5.51 -48.92 -27.89
N GLU A 292 4.59 -49.33 -28.76
CA GLU A 292 3.19 -48.86 -28.81
C GLU A 292 2.26 -49.92 -28.21
N GLY A 293 1.19 -49.53 -27.51
CA GLY A 293 0.34 -50.49 -26.79
C GLY A 293 -0.97 -49.95 -26.20
N LEU A 294 -1.93 -49.64 -27.09
CA LEU A 294 -3.39 -49.66 -26.87
C LEU A 294 -4.06 -48.74 -25.83
N SER A 295 -5.30 -48.38 -26.14
CA SER A 295 -6.06 -47.28 -25.57
C SER A 295 -6.87 -47.63 -24.31
N ILE A 296 -6.55 -46.97 -23.19
CA ILE A 296 -7.48 -46.70 -22.09
C ILE A 296 -7.23 -45.25 -21.64
N ALA A 297 -8.27 -44.41 -21.59
CA ALA A 297 -8.13 -43.00 -21.20
C ALA A 297 -7.65 -42.87 -19.75
N PRO A 298 -6.47 -42.28 -19.48
CA PRO A 298 -6.01 -42.09 -18.10
C PRO A 298 -6.75 -40.93 -17.45
N ARG A 299 -7.21 -41.12 -16.20
CA ARG A 299 -7.40 -40.00 -15.26
C ARG A 299 -6.12 -39.16 -15.26
N ALA A 300 -6.26 -37.83 -15.27
CA ALA A 300 -5.13 -36.92 -15.15
C ALA A 300 -4.27 -37.32 -13.93
N LYS A 301 -3.04 -37.77 -14.18
CA LYS A 301 -2.05 -38.05 -13.15
C LYS A 301 -1.24 -36.79 -12.88
N ASP A 302 -1.10 -36.52 -11.58
CA ASP A 302 -0.28 -35.50 -10.95
C ASP A 302 -0.55 -34.04 -11.36
N PRO A 303 -0.77 -33.12 -10.38
CA PRO A 303 -0.67 -31.70 -10.65
C PRO A 303 0.72 -31.40 -11.17
N LEU A 304 0.79 -30.74 -12.34
CA LEU A 304 2.02 -30.13 -12.84
C LEU A 304 2.63 -29.28 -11.71
N ARG A 305 3.92 -29.51 -11.41
CA ARG A 305 4.67 -28.65 -10.48
C ARG A 305 4.52 -27.20 -10.96
N PRO A 306 4.12 -26.24 -10.10
CA PRO A 306 3.86 -24.88 -10.54
C PRO A 306 5.16 -24.21 -11.01
N HIS A 307 5.37 -24.19 -12.32
CA HIS A 307 6.48 -23.49 -12.95
C HIS A 307 6.27 -21.98 -12.84
N GLY A 308 7.12 -21.30 -12.06
CA GLY A 308 7.38 -19.86 -12.16
C GLY A 308 6.16 -18.94 -12.03
N GLY A 309 5.36 -19.09 -10.98
CA GLY A 309 4.12 -18.32 -10.78
C GLY A 309 4.31 -16.87 -10.31
N GLY A 310 4.46 -15.93 -11.24
CA GLY A 310 4.36 -14.48 -11.03
C GLY A 310 5.50 -13.80 -10.23
N PRO A 311 5.49 -12.46 -10.10
CA PRO A 311 6.49 -11.74 -9.31
C PRO A 311 6.54 -12.23 -7.87
N LEU A 312 7.75 -12.51 -7.36
CA LEU A 312 7.99 -13.07 -6.02
C LEU A 312 7.09 -14.26 -5.63
N GLY A 313 6.79 -15.15 -6.58
CA GLY A 313 6.08 -16.41 -6.35
C GLY A 313 4.60 -16.26 -5.99
N GLU A 314 3.96 -15.18 -6.42
CA GLU A 314 2.59 -14.82 -6.03
C GLU A 314 1.54 -15.91 -6.27
N SER A 315 1.57 -16.62 -7.40
CA SER A 315 0.59 -17.68 -7.65
C SER A 315 0.77 -18.86 -6.69
N VAL A 316 2.02 -19.15 -6.30
CA VAL A 316 2.34 -20.19 -5.31
C VAL A 316 1.89 -19.76 -3.91
N ARG A 317 2.04 -18.47 -3.57
CA ARG A 317 1.54 -17.88 -2.32
C ARG A 317 0.01 -18.00 -2.22
N ALA A 318 -0.71 -17.63 -3.29
CA ALA A 318 -2.16 -17.71 -3.33
C ALA A 318 -2.68 -19.14 -3.12
N GLU A 319 -2.13 -20.14 -3.82
CA GLU A 319 -2.55 -21.53 -3.65
C GLU A 319 -2.23 -22.08 -2.26
N ARG A 320 -1.10 -21.69 -1.66
CA ARG A 320 -0.74 -22.09 -0.27
C ARG A 320 -1.63 -21.44 0.79
N LEU A 321 -2.01 -20.17 0.61
CA LEU A 321 -2.99 -19.51 1.47
C LEU A 321 -4.37 -20.18 1.38
N CYS A 322 -4.77 -20.63 0.19
CA CYS A 322 -6.00 -21.39 -0.01
C CYS A 322 -5.91 -22.85 0.47
N GLU A 323 -4.72 -23.46 0.47
CA GLU A 323 -4.48 -24.73 1.14
C GLU A 323 -4.62 -24.60 2.67
N LEU A 324 -3.99 -23.58 3.26
CA LEU A 324 -4.12 -23.22 4.68
C LEU A 324 -5.60 -23.01 5.08
N ALA A 325 -6.36 -22.26 4.26
CA ALA A 325 -7.78 -22.03 4.45
C ALA A 325 -8.62 -23.32 4.42
N ARG A 326 -8.38 -24.22 3.46
CA ARG A 326 -9.06 -25.52 3.37
C ARG A 326 -8.68 -26.48 4.50
N THR A 327 -7.44 -26.44 4.98
CA THR A 327 -6.86 -27.43 5.90
C THR A 327 -6.87 -26.95 7.36
N GLU A 328 -5.92 -26.11 7.77
CA GLU A 328 -5.77 -25.62 9.14
C GLU A 328 -7.01 -24.84 9.63
N TYR A 329 -7.67 -24.10 8.72
CA TYR A 329 -8.91 -23.37 9.00
C TYR A 329 -10.18 -24.14 8.60
N ARG A 330 -10.06 -25.41 8.20
CA ARG A 330 -11.18 -26.35 7.93
C ARG A 330 -12.24 -25.82 6.96
N GLY A 331 -11.84 -25.00 5.97
CA GLY A 331 -12.76 -24.38 5.01
C GLY A 331 -13.67 -23.31 5.61
N ARG A 332 -13.31 -22.74 6.78
CA ARG A 332 -14.06 -21.63 7.43
C ARG A 332 -13.67 -20.25 6.89
N ILE A 333 -12.62 -20.17 6.07
CA ILE A 333 -12.13 -18.97 5.40
C ILE A 333 -12.23 -19.20 3.88
N ASP A 334 -12.91 -18.31 3.18
CA ASP A 334 -13.16 -18.40 1.73
C ASP A 334 -11.99 -17.82 0.91
N GLY A 335 -11.15 -16.98 1.54
CA GLY A 335 -10.04 -16.28 0.88
C GLY A 335 -9.28 -15.30 1.78
N VAL A 336 -8.31 -14.59 1.18
CA VAL A 336 -7.45 -13.60 1.84
C VAL A 336 -7.63 -12.23 1.19
N LEU A 337 -7.99 -11.24 2.00
CA LEU A 337 -8.09 -9.83 1.63
C LEU A 337 -6.75 -9.13 1.95
N ARG A 338 -6.24 -8.33 1.02
CA ARG A 338 -4.94 -7.65 1.14
C ARG A 338 -4.89 -6.44 0.20
N MET A 339 -3.79 -5.70 0.20
CA MET A 339 -3.63 -4.50 -0.65
C MET A 339 -2.31 -4.49 -1.42
N GLU A 340 -2.39 -4.23 -2.72
CA GLU A 340 -1.25 -3.88 -3.57
C GLU A 340 -1.36 -2.38 -3.90
N ALA A 341 -1.65 -2.01 -5.15
CA ALA A 341 -2.07 -0.66 -5.49
C ALA A 341 -3.44 -0.32 -4.89
N GLY A 342 -4.43 -1.17 -5.20
CA GLY A 342 -5.75 -1.19 -4.57
C GLY A 342 -5.95 -2.45 -3.72
N PHE A 343 -7.10 -2.51 -3.04
CA PHE A 343 -7.51 -3.72 -2.32
C PHE A 343 -7.88 -4.85 -3.28
N GLU A 344 -7.49 -6.07 -2.92
CA GLU A 344 -7.74 -7.29 -3.67
C GLU A 344 -8.04 -8.49 -2.76
N ILE A 345 -8.77 -9.47 -3.27
CA ILE A 345 -9.06 -10.74 -2.60
C ILE A 345 -8.46 -11.88 -3.42
N ILE A 346 -7.61 -12.70 -2.81
CA ILE A 346 -7.39 -14.08 -3.28
C ILE A 346 -8.60 -14.88 -2.80
N LEU A 347 -9.47 -15.30 -3.70
CA LEU A 347 -10.64 -16.13 -3.38
C LEU A 347 -10.37 -17.56 -3.84
N CYS A 348 -10.63 -18.54 -2.96
CA CYS A 348 -10.17 -19.92 -3.15
C CYS A 348 -11.05 -20.77 -4.07
N ASP A 349 -12.33 -20.42 -4.23
CA ASP A 349 -13.24 -21.06 -5.19
C ASP A 349 -14.27 -20.03 -5.71
N PHE A 350 -14.11 -19.59 -6.96
CA PHE A 350 -15.04 -18.64 -7.59
C PHE A 350 -16.40 -19.30 -7.87
N ALA A 351 -16.42 -20.56 -8.30
CA ALA A 351 -17.66 -21.26 -8.67
C ALA A 351 -18.56 -21.52 -7.45
N GLN A 352 -17.98 -21.78 -6.28
CA GLN A 352 -18.68 -21.93 -5.01
C GLN A 352 -19.30 -20.59 -4.56
N HIS A 353 -18.53 -19.50 -4.62
CA HIS A 353 -18.84 -18.27 -3.88
C HIS A 353 -19.44 -17.13 -4.70
N LEU A 354 -19.29 -17.14 -6.03
CA LEU A 354 -19.66 -16.02 -6.90
C LEU A 354 -20.66 -16.40 -8.00
N ASP A 355 -21.57 -15.48 -8.30
CA ASP A 355 -22.34 -15.45 -9.54
C ASP A 355 -21.62 -14.61 -10.59
N VAL A 356 -21.70 -15.03 -11.86
CA VAL A 356 -21.22 -14.24 -13.01
C VAL A 356 -22.28 -13.18 -13.33
N VAL A 357 -21.91 -11.90 -13.24
CA VAL A 357 -22.78 -10.78 -13.63
C VAL A 357 -22.58 -10.46 -15.12
N SER A 358 -21.32 -10.34 -15.54
CA SER A 358 -20.98 -10.10 -16.95
C SER A 358 -19.56 -10.54 -17.28
N ILE A 359 -19.31 -10.83 -18.56
CA ILE A 359 -17.99 -11.00 -19.13
C ILE A 359 -17.94 -10.12 -20.38
N ALA A 360 -17.14 -9.05 -20.33
CA ALA A 360 -17.05 -8.05 -21.38
C ALA A 360 -15.66 -8.06 -22.00
N ALA A 361 -15.57 -8.10 -23.33
CA ALA A 361 -14.29 -7.94 -24.03
C ALA A 361 -13.72 -6.53 -23.79
N ALA A 362 -12.52 -6.46 -23.22
CA ALA A 362 -11.80 -5.21 -23.03
C ALA A 362 -11.32 -4.65 -24.38
N ASN A 363 -11.06 -3.35 -24.42
CA ASN A 363 -10.55 -2.69 -25.62
C ASN A 363 -9.11 -3.19 -25.91
N PRO A 364 -8.82 -3.81 -27.08
CA PRO A 364 -7.49 -4.34 -27.40
C PRO A 364 -6.43 -3.24 -27.63
N VAL A 365 -6.80 -1.96 -27.47
CA VAL A 365 -5.94 -0.78 -27.66
C VAL A 365 -5.67 -0.04 -26.34
N THR A 366 -6.17 -0.51 -25.18
CA THR A 366 -5.72 0.04 -23.88
C THR A 366 -4.26 -0.34 -23.66
N ASP A 367 -3.41 0.67 -23.48
CA ASP A 367 -1.98 0.49 -23.29
C ASP A 367 -1.66 0.19 -21.81
N ASP A 368 -0.46 -0.34 -21.56
CA ASP A 368 0.00 -0.82 -20.26
C ASP A 368 0.29 0.36 -19.31
N PRO A 369 -0.20 0.41 -18.04
CA PRO A 369 0.31 1.37 -17.05
C PRO A 369 1.76 1.09 -16.61
N GLY A 370 2.40 0.04 -17.13
CA GLY A 370 3.84 -0.14 -17.13
C GLY A 370 4.61 0.90 -17.97
N PRO A 371 5.95 0.82 -18.01
CA PRO A 371 6.81 1.82 -18.66
C PRO A 371 6.61 1.83 -20.18
N GLY A 372 5.77 2.76 -20.66
CA GLY A 372 5.37 2.89 -22.06
C GLY A 372 3.88 3.21 -22.27
N GLY A 373 3.05 3.17 -21.23
CA GLY A 373 1.66 3.59 -21.27
C GLY A 373 1.44 5.05 -21.68
N ARG A 374 0.27 5.33 -22.24
CA ARG A 374 -0.19 6.71 -22.46
C ARG A 374 -0.60 7.29 -21.10
N SER A 375 -0.19 8.54 -20.83
CA SER A 375 -0.38 9.22 -19.53
C SER A 375 -1.79 9.08 -18.95
N ASP A 376 -2.79 9.18 -19.82
CA ASP A 376 -4.19 9.35 -19.44
C ASP A 376 -4.80 8.07 -18.84
N ASP A 377 -4.46 6.89 -19.38
CA ASP A 377 -4.89 5.60 -18.85
C ASP A 377 -4.24 5.32 -17.48
N THR A 378 -2.96 5.67 -17.33
CA THR A 378 -2.22 5.55 -16.06
C THR A 378 -2.73 6.54 -15.00
N LEU A 379 -3.09 7.76 -15.38
CA LEU A 379 -3.73 8.73 -14.48
C LEU A 379 -5.09 8.21 -14.00
N SER A 380 -5.93 7.70 -14.91
CA SER A 380 -7.24 7.12 -14.57
C SER A 380 -7.11 5.97 -13.57
N TYR A 381 -6.11 5.09 -13.74
CA TYR A 381 -5.79 4.04 -12.78
C TYR A 381 -5.45 4.59 -11.39
N TYR A 382 -4.54 5.56 -11.28
CA TYR A 382 -4.20 6.16 -9.98
C TYR A 382 -5.33 6.99 -9.38
N GLN A 383 -6.21 7.59 -10.18
CA GLN A 383 -7.43 8.25 -9.71
C GLN A 383 -8.41 7.24 -9.09
N ALA A 384 -8.63 6.08 -9.73
CA ALA A 384 -9.45 5.01 -9.18
C ALA A 384 -8.88 4.48 -7.86
N VAL A 385 -7.56 4.23 -7.79
CA VAL A 385 -6.87 3.84 -6.54
C VAL A 385 -7.00 4.95 -5.47
N ALA A 386 -6.75 6.21 -5.82
CA ALA A 386 -6.79 7.34 -4.89
C ALA A 386 -8.19 7.65 -4.36
N SER A 387 -9.24 7.30 -5.11
CA SER A 387 -10.63 7.37 -4.64
C SER A 387 -10.92 6.48 -3.41
N ARG A 388 -9.96 5.61 -3.03
CA ARG A 388 -10.02 4.72 -1.85
C ARG A 388 -9.08 5.13 -0.72
N TYR A 389 -8.47 6.31 -0.79
CA TYR A 389 -7.58 6.86 0.26
C TYR A 389 -8.24 6.88 1.65
N ASP A 390 -9.51 7.24 1.75
CA ASP A 390 -10.28 7.32 3.00
C ASP A 390 -11.12 6.05 3.30
N GLY A 391 -11.07 5.05 2.42
CA GLY A 391 -11.78 3.78 2.59
C GLY A 391 -12.38 3.24 1.30
N ILE A 392 -12.74 1.95 1.31
CA ILE A 392 -13.43 1.32 0.16
C ILE A 392 -14.93 1.62 0.08
N GLY A 393 -15.51 2.23 1.12
CA GLY A 393 -16.91 2.71 1.14
C GLY A 393 -17.99 1.62 1.10
N GLY A 394 -19.25 2.07 1.23
CA GLY A 394 -20.45 1.28 0.95
C GLY A 394 -20.71 0.04 1.82
N GLY A 395 -19.98 -0.14 2.94
CA GLY A 395 -20.08 -1.36 3.75
C GLY A 395 -19.63 -2.64 3.01
N ARG A 396 -18.86 -2.50 1.91
CA ARG A 396 -18.42 -3.61 1.05
C ARG A 396 -17.57 -4.66 1.79
N VAL A 397 -16.93 -4.26 2.89
CA VAL A 397 -16.28 -5.13 3.87
C VAL A 397 -16.66 -4.64 5.27
N VAL A 398 -16.91 -5.57 6.19
CA VAL A 398 -17.06 -5.32 7.63
C VAL A 398 -15.94 -6.06 8.36
N LEU A 399 -15.14 -5.36 9.17
CA LEU A 399 -14.07 -5.96 9.97
C LEU A 399 -14.54 -6.28 11.39
N ASP A 400 -14.03 -7.38 11.94
CA ASP A 400 -14.10 -7.69 13.37
C ASP A 400 -12.95 -6.99 14.11
N TYR A 401 -13.17 -5.74 14.51
CA TYR A 401 -12.22 -4.97 15.31
C TYR A 401 -12.14 -5.42 16.77
N ASP A 402 -13.09 -6.22 17.27
CA ASP A 402 -13.07 -6.71 18.65
C ASP A 402 -12.13 -7.92 18.83
N ASN A 403 -11.90 -8.68 17.76
CA ASN A 403 -11.05 -9.88 17.76
C ASN A 403 -9.83 -9.79 16.85
N PHE A 404 -9.50 -8.59 16.35
CA PHE A 404 -8.29 -8.40 15.55
C PHE A 404 -7.03 -8.75 16.35
N LEU A 405 -6.01 -9.22 15.62
CA LEU A 405 -4.73 -9.64 16.17
C LEU A 405 -3.65 -8.75 15.57
N THR A 406 -2.68 -8.31 16.37
CA THR A 406 -1.54 -7.53 15.86
C THR A 406 -0.24 -7.92 16.54
N LEU A 407 0.84 -8.06 15.77
CA LEU A 407 2.17 -8.37 16.30
C LEU A 407 2.76 -7.23 17.14
N PHE A 408 2.23 -6.01 17.03
CA PHE A 408 2.57 -4.91 17.94
C PHE A 408 2.21 -5.21 19.41
N ALA A 409 1.32 -6.17 19.67
CA ALA A 409 0.97 -6.63 21.01
C ALA A 409 1.73 -7.92 21.45
N VAL A 410 2.64 -8.45 20.62
CA VAL A 410 3.39 -9.69 20.91
C VAL A 410 4.84 -9.37 21.25
N GLU A 411 5.28 -9.82 22.42
CA GLU A 411 6.64 -9.56 22.92
C GLU A 411 7.69 -10.25 22.06
N ASP A 412 8.76 -9.49 21.79
CA ASP A 412 9.89 -9.84 20.93
C ASP A 412 9.59 -10.28 19.48
N ALA A 413 8.35 -10.44 19.04
CA ALA A 413 8.04 -10.93 17.69
C ALA A 413 8.38 -9.94 16.56
N LEU A 414 8.57 -8.66 16.87
CA LEU A 414 8.91 -7.60 15.93
C LEU A 414 10.28 -6.96 16.23
N TYR A 415 10.86 -6.38 15.19
CA TYR A 415 11.88 -5.34 15.28
C TYR A 415 11.53 -4.21 14.31
N PHE A 416 12.13 -3.04 14.47
CA PHE A 416 12.09 -1.98 13.47
C PHE A 416 13.43 -1.95 12.74
N ASP A 417 13.41 -1.87 11.42
CA ASP A 417 14.64 -1.76 10.63
C ASP A 417 15.21 -0.32 10.63
N GLU A 418 16.33 -0.12 9.93
CA GLU A 418 17.03 1.16 9.81
C GLU A 418 16.15 2.29 9.23
N HIS A 419 15.09 1.95 8.49
CA HIS A 419 14.13 2.88 7.91
C HIS A 419 12.93 3.13 8.85
N GLY A 420 12.93 2.54 10.05
CA GLY A 420 11.84 2.61 11.01
C GLY A 420 10.61 1.77 10.61
N LEU A 421 10.77 0.81 9.69
CA LEU A 421 9.67 -0.06 9.26
C LEU A 421 9.59 -1.27 10.19
N PRO A 422 8.38 -1.67 10.66
CA PRO A 422 8.24 -2.88 11.45
C PRO A 422 8.52 -4.11 10.59
N ARG A 423 9.23 -5.08 11.14
CA ARG A 423 9.65 -6.34 10.51
C ARG A 423 9.39 -7.51 11.47
N VAL A 424 9.02 -8.66 10.93
CA VAL A 424 8.80 -9.87 11.74
C VAL A 424 10.14 -10.55 12.03
N LYS A 425 10.41 -10.92 13.29
CA LYS A 425 11.54 -11.80 13.61
C LYS A 425 11.21 -13.22 13.13
N ASN A 426 12.07 -13.78 12.28
CA ASN A 426 11.87 -15.11 11.69
C ASN A 426 12.22 -16.25 12.68
N GLU A 427 11.54 -16.26 13.83
CA GLU A 427 11.80 -17.15 14.95
C GLU A 427 10.49 -17.86 15.34
N SER A 428 10.37 -19.14 14.97
CA SER A 428 9.14 -19.94 15.10
C SER A 428 8.50 -19.87 16.49
N GLN A 429 9.33 -19.80 17.54
CA GLN A 429 8.88 -19.81 18.93
C GLN A 429 8.17 -18.51 19.33
N LEU A 430 8.63 -17.36 18.83
CA LEU A 430 8.06 -16.04 19.12
C LEU A 430 6.72 -15.83 18.40
N ILE A 431 6.61 -16.31 17.15
CA ILE A 431 5.40 -16.15 16.32
C ILE A 431 4.35 -17.25 16.51
N ALA A 432 4.70 -18.42 17.07
CA ALA A 432 3.78 -19.54 17.24
C ALA A 432 2.52 -19.21 18.09
N PRO A 433 2.59 -18.43 19.18
CA PRO A 433 1.38 -17.98 19.90
C PRO A 433 0.45 -17.16 19.01
N PHE A 434 1.00 -16.29 18.17
CA PHE A 434 0.23 -15.45 17.25
C PHE A 434 -0.41 -16.27 16.12
N ARG A 435 0.33 -17.22 15.53
CA ARG A 435 -0.22 -18.17 14.54
C ARG A 435 -1.39 -18.98 15.09
N ARG A 436 -1.30 -19.46 16.35
CA ARG A 436 -2.43 -20.11 17.04
C ARG A 436 -3.61 -19.16 17.20
N GLY A 437 -3.38 -17.91 17.61
CA GLY A 437 -4.43 -16.89 17.66
C GLY A 437 -5.15 -16.69 16.32
N ILE A 438 -4.42 -16.65 15.19
CA ILE A 438 -5.03 -16.57 13.85
C ILE A 438 -5.87 -17.82 13.54
N GLN A 439 -5.37 -19.01 13.91
CA GLN A 439 -6.12 -20.26 13.75
C GLN A 439 -7.41 -20.26 14.58
N ASP A 440 -7.34 -19.84 15.84
CA ASP A 440 -8.51 -19.73 16.72
C ASP A 440 -9.51 -18.68 16.19
N LEU A 441 -9.03 -17.54 15.68
CA LEU A 441 -9.86 -16.52 15.02
C LEU A 441 -10.55 -17.06 13.76
N ALA A 442 -9.82 -17.82 12.93
CA ALA A 442 -10.36 -18.44 11.72
C ALA A 442 -11.35 -19.59 12.03
N LEU A 443 -11.12 -20.33 13.11
CA LEU A 443 -12.00 -21.41 13.56
C LEU A 443 -13.18 -20.94 14.41
N SER A 444 -13.15 -19.72 14.98
CA SER A 444 -14.24 -19.16 15.79
C SER A 444 -15.58 -19.07 15.02
N ASP A 445 -16.70 -19.05 15.74
CA ASP A 445 -17.99 -18.62 15.16
C ASP A 445 -18.11 -17.10 15.24
N ARG A 446 -18.67 -16.48 14.18
CA ARG A 446 -18.89 -15.04 14.15
C ARG A 446 -19.99 -14.68 15.16
N PRO A 447 -19.82 -13.67 16.03
CA PRO A 447 -20.93 -13.15 16.81
C PRO A 447 -22.05 -12.66 15.86
N ALA A 448 -23.30 -12.87 16.25
CA ALA A 448 -24.46 -12.36 15.51
C ALA A 448 -24.59 -10.83 15.63
N ASP A 449 -23.95 -10.24 16.65
CA ASP A 449 -23.96 -8.82 16.94
C ASP A 449 -22.77 -8.08 16.29
N GLN A 450 -23.03 -6.84 15.90
CA GLN A 450 -22.02 -5.90 15.43
C GLN A 450 -21.08 -5.54 16.59
N GLY A 451 -19.83 -6.01 16.51
CA GLY A 451 -18.75 -5.55 17.39
C GLY A 451 -18.50 -4.05 17.25
N MET A 452 -17.75 -3.45 18.17
CA MET A 452 -17.55 -2.01 18.15
C MET A 452 -16.72 -1.57 16.94
N ASP A 453 -17.17 -0.52 16.26
CA ASP A 453 -16.40 0.18 15.24
C ASP A 453 -15.30 1.04 15.89
N TRP A 454 -14.21 0.38 16.28
CA TRP A 454 -13.04 1.04 16.85
C TRP A 454 -12.33 1.97 15.84
N GLN A 455 -12.55 1.81 14.53
CA GLN A 455 -12.06 2.76 13.53
C GLN A 455 -12.81 4.09 13.64
N ALA A 456 -14.13 4.08 13.75
CA ALA A 456 -14.92 5.29 13.98
C ALA A 456 -14.54 6.00 15.31
N VAL A 457 -14.16 5.24 16.35
CA VAL A 457 -13.59 5.83 17.58
C VAL A 457 -12.25 6.52 17.29
N ALA A 458 -11.33 5.84 16.60
CA ALA A 458 -10.04 6.40 16.24
C ALA A 458 -10.18 7.67 15.39
N ASP A 459 -11.13 7.70 14.45
CA ASP A 459 -11.45 8.88 13.64
C ASP A 459 -11.87 10.08 14.49
N MET A 460 -12.71 9.85 15.50
CA MET A 460 -13.15 10.91 16.42
C MET A 460 -11.99 11.49 17.24
N ILE A 461 -10.96 10.70 17.54
CA ILE A 461 -9.71 11.18 18.17
C ILE A 461 -8.87 11.97 17.15
N THR A 462 -8.60 11.39 15.97
CA THR A 462 -7.78 12.00 14.93
C THR A 462 -8.37 13.34 14.49
N ALA A 463 -9.65 13.39 14.13
CA ALA A 463 -10.34 14.61 13.67
C ALA A 463 -10.38 15.72 14.74
N ARG A 464 -10.33 15.37 16.04
CA ARG A 464 -10.31 16.35 17.13
C ARG A 464 -8.95 17.01 17.35
N TYR A 465 -7.87 16.25 17.15
CA TYR A 465 -6.54 16.65 17.62
C TYR A 465 -5.49 16.82 16.50
N ALA A 466 -5.65 16.21 15.33
CA ALA A 466 -4.60 16.13 14.31
C ALA A 466 -4.11 17.50 13.85
N ASP A 467 -5.03 18.37 13.40
CA ASP A 467 -4.69 19.68 12.85
C ASP A 467 -4.14 20.61 13.94
N ARG A 468 -4.67 20.52 15.16
CA ARG A 468 -4.21 21.32 16.29
C ARG A 468 -2.81 20.91 16.76
N ILE A 469 -2.51 19.62 16.81
CA ILE A 469 -1.16 19.11 17.10
C ILE A 469 -0.18 19.53 15.98
N ALA A 470 -0.58 19.43 14.71
CA ALA A 470 0.25 19.89 13.59
C ALA A 470 0.53 21.40 13.66
N TYR A 471 -0.49 22.21 13.92
CA TYR A 471 -0.36 23.67 14.06
C TYR A 471 0.53 24.05 15.25
N LEU A 472 0.34 23.42 16.41
CA LEU A 472 1.22 23.63 17.57
C LEU A 472 2.67 23.13 17.32
N ALA A 473 2.89 22.11 16.48
CA ALA A 473 4.22 21.60 16.13
C ALA A 473 4.93 22.39 15.01
N SER A 474 4.19 23.19 14.22
CA SER A 474 4.66 23.89 13.02
C SER A 474 5.87 24.80 13.30
N GLY A 475 5.81 25.57 14.39
CA GLY A 475 6.69 26.71 14.62
C GLY A 475 6.16 28.03 14.08
N GLU A 476 4.91 28.10 13.60
CA GLU A 476 4.26 29.35 13.17
C GLU A 476 3.97 30.29 14.36
N ILE A 477 3.56 29.72 15.50
CA ILE A 477 3.28 30.47 16.73
C ILE A 477 4.60 30.98 17.33
N GLN A 478 4.80 32.30 17.34
CA GLN A 478 5.98 32.95 17.96
C GLN A 478 5.75 33.41 19.41
N ASP A 479 4.49 33.52 19.86
CA ASP A 479 4.17 33.97 21.21
C ASP A 479 3.82 32.80 22.15
N VAL A 480 4.45 32.76 23.32
CA VAL A 480 4.29 31.69 24.31
C VAL A 480 2.90 31.73 24.97
N GLN A 481 2.27 32.90 25.13
CA GLN A 481 0.92 32.97 25.72
C GLN A 481 -0.14 32.50 24.73
N TYR A 482 0.01 32.83 23.44
CA TYR A 482 -0.83 32.30 22.38
C TYR A 482 -0.69 30.78 22.23
N PHE A 483 0.55 30.25 22.31
CA PHE A 483 0.79 28.81 22.32
C PHE A 483 0.08 28.13 23.49
N ARG A 484 0.28 28.62 24.73
CA ARG A 484 -0.40 28.12 25.95
C ARG A 484 -1.92 28.14 25.77
N ALA A 485 -2.46 29.22 25.21
CA ALA A 485 -3.88 29.38 24.97
C ALA A 485 -4.42 28.41 23.89
N GLU A 486 -3.67 28.11 22.83
CA GLU A 486 -4.08 27.14 21.80
C GLU A 486 -4.03 25.69 22.31
N ALA A 487 -2.97 25.33 23.05
CA ALA A 487 -2.90 24.04 23.75
C ALA A 487 -4.06 23.90 24.76
N GLY A 488 -4.32 24.95 25.56
CA GLY A 488 -5.44 25.00 26.49
C GLY A 488 -6.81 24.91 25.81
N ARG A 489 -6.98 25.52 24.62
CA ARG A 489 -8.22 25.41 23.82
C ARG A 489 -8.52 23.97 23.39
N ALA A 490 -7.49 23.14 23.19
CA ALA A 490 -7.65 21.71 22.85
C ALA A 490 -8.38 20.91 23.95
N ILE A 491 -7.95 21.11 25.20
CA ILE A 491 -8.36 20.32 26.36
C ILE A 491 -9.47 20.98 27.19
N ARG A 492 -9.78 22.27 26.95
CA ARG A 492 -10.83 23.04 27.63
C ARG A 492 -12.17 22.31 27.81
N PRO A 493 -12.70 21.54 26.85
CA PRO A 493 -13.98 20.83 27.03
C PRO A 493 -13.96 19.75 28.12
N HIS A 494 -12.79 19.35 28.62
CA HIS A 494 -12.62 18.32 29.64
C HIS A 494 -12.27 18.89 31.03
N ILE A 495 -12.12 20.21 31.16
CA ILE A 495 -11.81 20.91 32.42
C ILE A 495 -13.10 21.27 33.19
N ASP A 496 -13.18 20.88 34.46
CA ASP A 496 -14.12 21.49 35.43
C ASP A 496 -13.45 22.67 36.15
N TYR A 497 -13.74 23.89 35.69
CA TYR A 497 -13.20 25.12 36.29
C TYR A 497 -13.71 25.40 37.72
N ARG A 498 -14.74 24.71 38.22
CA ARG A 498 -15.20 24.83 39.61
C ARG A 498 -14.40 23.95 40.57
N ASN A 499 -13.86 22.83 40.07
CA ASN A 499 -13.16 21.83 40.86
C ASN A 499 -11.95 21.28 40.09
N ARG A 500 -10.94 22.12 39.90
CA ARG A 500 -9.74 21.79 39.12
C ARG A 500 -9.02 20.57 39.71
N ASN A 501 -8.87 19.52 38.91
CA ASN A 501 -8.12 18.32 39.26
C ASN A 501 -7.49 17.73 38.00
N THR A 502 -6.21 18.05 37.78
CA THR A 502 -5.46 17.66 36.57
C THR A 502 -5.52 16.17 36.26
N SER A 503 -5.49 15.30 37.28
CA SER A 503 -5.55 13.85 37.09
C SER A 503 -6.92 13.40 36.58
N HIS A 504 -8.00 13.96 37.13
CA HIS A 504 -9.37 13.69 36.69
C HIS A 504 -9.66 14.30 35.31
N GLU A 505 -9.13 15.50 35.04
CA GLU A 505 -9.23 16.17 33.73
C GLU A 505 -8.52 15.37 32.63
N ILE A 506 -7.34 14.81 32.92
CA ILE A 506 -6.65 13.87 32.02
C ILE A 506 -7.52 12.63 31.80
N GLN A 507 -7.99 11.95 32.85
CA GLN A 507 -8.82 10.73 32.72
C GLN A 507 -10.08 10.97 31.88
N HIS A 508 -10.81 12.06 32.14
CA HIS A 508 -12.00 12.43 31.39
C HIS A 508 -11.70 12.80 29.93
N CYS A 509 -10.55 13.42 29.66
CA CYS A 509 -10.07 13.67 28.31
C CYS A 509 -9.69 12.36 27.58
N SER A 510 -8.96 11.46 28.25
CA SER A 510 -8.56 10.13 27.75
C SER A 510 -9.76 9.24 27.37
N ALA A 511 -10.86 9.36 28.11
CA ALA A 511 -12.10 8.61 27.88
C ALA A 511 -12.99 9.18 26.75
N TYR A 512 -12.62 10.29 26.12
CA TYR A 512 -13.38 10.87 25.01
C TYR A 512 -13.56 9.86 23.84
N ALA A 513 -14.76 9.80 23.28
CA ALA A 513 -15.21 8.88 22.22
C ALA A 513 -15.18 7.37 22.55
N LEU A 514 -14.66 6.95 23.70
CA LEU A 514 -14.65 5.55 24.15
C LEU A 514 -15.99 5.15 24.81
N PRO A 515 -16.29 3.84 24.90
CA PRO A 515 -17.38 3.33 25.74
C PRO A 515 -17.21 3.74 27.21
N SER A 516 -18.31 3.93 27.91
CA SER A 516 -18.32 4.24 29.35
C SER A 516 -17.76 3.12 30.23
N THR A 517 -17.64 1.90 29.70
CA THR A 517 -17.09 0.73 30.40
C THR A 517 -15.97 0.09 29.57
N ARG A 518 -14.76 0.07 30.14
CA ARG A 518 -13.63 -0.74 29.62
C ARG A 518 -14.04 -2.22 29.56
N PRO A 519 -13.82 -2.95 28.45
CA PRO A 519 -13.99 -4.40 28.39
C PRO A 519 -13.14 -5.12 29.46
N SER A 520 -13.56 -6.28 29.94
CA SER A 520 -12.71 -7.05 30.87
C SER A 520 -11.45 -7.60 30.15
N GLU A 521 -10.40 -7.98 30.88
CA GLU A 521 -9.18 -8.56 30.28
C GLU A 521 -9.43 -9.82 29.44
N ALA A 522 -10.48 -10.59 29.76
CA ALA A 522 -10.91 -11.77 29.01
C ALA A 522 -11.97 -11.43 27.92
N SER A 523 -12.36 -10.16 27.79
CA SER A 523 -13.33 -9.70 26.81
C SER A 523 -12.67 -9.26 25.52
N LYS A 524 -13.40 -9.48 24.43
CA LYS A 524 -13.10 -8.93 23.10
C LYS A 524 -13.07 -7.39 23.17
N GLY A 525 -12.31 -6.75 22.28
CA GLY A 525 -12.19 -5.29 22.19
C GLY A 525 -11.25 -4.63 23.21
N VAL A 526 -10.77 -5.34 24.25
CA VAL A 526 -9.89 -4.76 25.28
C VAL A 526 -8.61 -4.15 24.68
N LEU A 527 -8.00 -4.82 23.70
CA LEU A 527 -6.79 -4.34 23.01
C LEU A 527 -7.01 -3.02 22.26
N ALA A 528 -8.16 -2.88 21.59
CA ALA A 528 -8.52 -1.66 20.87
C ALA A 528 -8.81 -0.52 21.86
N TYR A 529 -9.62 -0.78 22.89
CA TYR A 529 -9.92 0.18 23.96
C TYR A 529 -8.62 0.71 24.60
N ASP A 530 -7.74 -0.18 25.04
CA ASP A 530 -6.52 0.20 25.78
C ASP A 530 -5.53 0.97 24.92
N SER A 531 -5.39 0.60 23.65
CA SER A 531 -4.52 1.31 22.71
C SER A 531 -5.03 2.72 22.44
N ILE A 532 -6.33 2.88 22.19
CA ILE A 532 -6.97 4.18 21.96
C ILE A 532 -6.93 5.03 23.23
N TYR A 533 -7.27 4.47 24.39
CA TYR A 533 -7.20 5.17 25.68
C TYR A 533 -5.77 5.61 26.00
N THR A 534 -4.76 4.78 25.74
CA THR A 534 -3.34 5.11 25.96
C THR A 534 -2.89 6.25 25.04
N VAL A 535 -3.20 6.18 23.74
CA VAL A 535 -2.91 7.25 22.78
C VAL A 535 -3.57 8.57 23.18
N ASN A 536 -4.87 8.54 23.49
CA ASN A 536 -5.60 9.72 23.90
C ASN A 536 -5.10 10.26 25.26
N SER A 537 -4.67 9.40 26.18
CA SER A 537 -4.06 9.82 27.45
C SER A 537 -2.69 10.47 27.27
N VAL A 538 -1.89 10.05 26.28
CA VAL A 538 -0.64 10.74 25.93
C VAL A 538 -0.97 12.11 25.34
N ILE A 539 -1.91 12.21 24.39
CA ILE A 539 -2.38 13.48 23.81
C ILE A 539 -2.86 14.45 24.89
N CYS A 540 -3.82 14.03 25.73
CA CYS A 540 -4.44 14.85 26.75
C CYS A 540 -3.45 15.36 27.80
N ARG A 541 -2.56 14.48 28.30
CA ARG A 541 -1.49 14.87 29.23
C ARG A 541 -0.54 15.89 28.59
N THR A 542 -0.05 15.60 27.39
CA THR A 542 0.93 16.45 26.71
C THR A 542 0.32 17.81 26.34
N LEU A 543 -0.96 17.90 25.99
CA LEU A 543 -1.66 19.18 25.76
C LEU A 543 -1.89 19.99 27.05
N ILE A 544 -2.18 19.33 28.17
CA ILE A 544 -2.30 19.97 29.48
C ILE A 544 -0.95 20.53 29.93
N GLU A 545 0.12 19.74 29.87
CA GLU A 545 1.48 20.19 30.16
C GLU A 545 1.91 21.33 29.20
N ALA A 546 1.59 21.20 27.90
CA ALA A 546 1.85 22.23 26.88
C ALA A 546 1.12 23.56 27.14
N SER A 547 -0.05 23.53 27.81
CA SER A 547 -0.78 24.74 28.21
C SER A 547 -0.14 25.51 29.37
N ALA A 548 0.86 24.92 30.04
CA ALA A 548 1.53 25.47 31.22
C ALA A 548 3.05 25.73 31.03
N ILE A 549 3.63 25.46 29.86
CA ILE A 549 5.08 25.62 29.56
C ILE A 549 5.62 27.01 29.88
N ASP A 550 6.87 27.11 30.32
CA ASP A 550 7.53 28.42 30.53
C ASP A 550 8.15 29.01 29.26
N THR A 551 8.57 28.16 28.31
CA THR A 551 9.23 28.61 27.07
C THR A 551 8.59 27.98 25.84
N LEU A 552 8.49 28.76 24.76
CA LEU A 552 7.97 28.29 23.47
C LEU A 552 8.80 27.11 22.92
N ALA A 553 10.12 27.14 23.10
CA ALA A 553 11.01 26.06 22.67
C ALA A 553 10.66 24.71 23.32
N HIS A 554 10.31 24.71 24.61
CA HIS A 554 9.83 23.52 25.31
C HIS A 554 8.51 23.02 24.71
N GLY A 555 7.53 23.90 24.49
CA GLY A 555 6.24 23.55 23.87
C GLY A 555 6.39 22.97 22.47
N LEU A 556 7.20 23.59 21.62
CA LEU A 556 7.50 23.10 20.27
C LEU A 556 8.15 21.71 20.31
N ALA A 557 9.08 21.46 21.25
CA ALA A 557 9.69 20.14 21.43
C ALA A 557 8.66 19.09 21.84
N MET A 558 7.77 19.39 22.79
CA MET A 558 6.68 18.48 23.20
C MET A 558 5.75 18.14 22.05
N MET A 559 5.32 19.14 21.27
CA MET A 559 4.37 18.93 20.16
C MET A 559 5.00 18.19 18.99
N ARG A 560 6.27 18.46 18.69
CA ARG A 560 7.03 17.70 17.68
C ARG A 560 7.28 16.26 18.13
N GLY A 561 7.58 16.03 19.41
CA GLY A 561 7.66 14.69 19.99
C GLY A 561 6.34 13.93 19.91
N LEU A 562 5.23 14.57 20.30
CA LEU A 562 3.88 14.00 20.19
C LEU A 562 3.50 13.68 18.74
N LYS A 563 3.72 14.62 17.81
CA LYS A 563 3.48 14.42 16.38
C LYS A 563 4.32 13.25 15.84
N SER A 564 5.59 13.15 16.22
CA SER A 564 6.47 12.05 15.81
C SER A 564 5.96 10.70 16.33
N TRP A 565 5.62 10.60 17.62
CA TRP A 565 5.14 9.37 18.24
C TRP A 565 3.78 8.90 17.68
N LEU A 566 2.85 9.82 17.46
CA LEU A 566 1.54 9.50 16.87
C LEU A 566 1.65 9.01 15.43
N GLY A 567 2.56 9.59 14.63
CA GLY A 567 2.81 9.16 13.25
C GLY A 567 1.60 9.23 12.31
N TRP A 568 0.60 10.06 12.62
CA TRP A 568 -0.67 10.09 11.87
C TRP A 568 -0.47 10.43 10.39
N THR A 569 -1.02 9.56 9.55
CA THR A 569 -0.84 9.54 8.09
C THR A 569 -1.48 10.74 7.40
N SER A 570 -2.48 11.37 8.02
CA SER A 570 -3.12 12.61 7.54
C SER A 570 -2.14 13.78 7.41
N TRP A 571 -1.11 13.88 8.25
CA TRP A 571 -0.12 14.96 8.20
C TRP A 571 0.83 14.93 6.99
N LYS A 572 0.84 13.83 6.23
CA LYS A 572 1.56 13.73 4.95
C LYS A 572 0.66 14.03 3.73
N ARG A 573 -0.64 14.23 3.91
CA ARG A 573 -1.60 14.40 2.81
C ARG A 573 -1.41 15.77 2.16
N CYS A 574 -1.43 15.79 0.84
CA CYS A 574 -1.35 17.03 0.05
C CYS A 574 -2.57 17.92 0.30
N LEU A 575 -2.35 19.23 0.30
CA LEU A 575 -3.40 20.22 0.47
C LEU A 575 -3.91 20.65 -0.92
N GLY A 576 -5.15 20.26 -1.26
CA GLY A 576 -5.91 20.85 -2.37
C GLY A 576 -5.43 20.52 -3.78
N CYS A 577 -5.17 19.24 -4.10
CA CYS A 577 -4.92 18.82 -5.48
C CYS A 577 -6.14 19.11 -6.40
N GLY A 578 -5.86 19.43 -7.66
CA GLY A 578 -6.88 19.66 -8.67
C GLY A 578 -7.65 18.40 -9.09
N PRO A 579 -8.82 18.53 -9.75
CA PRO A 579 -9.64 17.37 -10.16
C PRO A 579 -8.97 16.41 -11.17
N HIS A 580 -7.87 16.83 -11.79
CA HIS A 580 -7.07 16.06 -12.74
C HIS A 580 -5.70 15.67 -12.15
N GLU A 581 -5.58 15.71 -10.82
CA GLU A 581 -4.37 15.38 -10.07
C GLU A 581 -4.67 14.34 -8.99
N VAL A 582 -3.68 13.52 -8.67
CA VAL A 582 -3.67 12.62 -7.52
C VAL A 582 -2.63 13.11 -6.53
N CYS A 583 -2.98 13.22 -5.25
CA CYS A 583 -1.98 13.38 -4.19
C CYS A 583 -1.18 12.08 -4.09
N PHE A 584 0.00 12.03 -4.71
CA PHE A 584 0.71 10.77 -4.89
C PHE A 584 1.78 10.54 -3.81
N LEU A 585 1.78 9.32 -3.29
CA LEU A 585 2.89 8.69 -2.57
C LEU A 585 3.23 7.34 -3.25
N PRO A 586 4.29 6.61 -2.85
CA PRO A 586 4.57 5.31 -3.43
C PRO A 586 3.45 4.32 -3.19
N ILE A 587 3.00 3.71 -4.27
CA ILE A 587 1.93 2.74 -4.36
C ILE A 587 2.46 1.65 -5.28
N TRP A 588 2.71 0.44 -4.77
CA TRP A 588 3.36 -0.60 -5.58
C TRP A 588 2.64 -0.79 -6.92
N PRO A 589 3.36 -0.86 -8.06
CA PRO A 589 4.82 -0.94 -8.21
C PRO A 589 5.55 0.41 -8.27
N ALA A 590 4.85 1.54 -8.12
CA ALA A 590 5.34 2.87 -8.44
C ALA A 590 5.74 3.76 -7.26
N GLY A 591 6.58 4.76 -7.54
CA GLY A 591 6.99 5.87 -6.69
C GLY A 591 8.45 5.84 -6.25
N ASP A 592 8.94 6.97 -5.74
CA ASP A 592 10.30 7.14 -5.23
C ASP A 592 10.33 7.52 -3.74
N ALA A 593 11.50 7.43 -3.09
CA ALA A 593 11.68 7.82 -1.68
C ALA A 593 11.21 9.25 -1.39
N LYS A 594 11.45 10.17 -2.32
CA LYS A 594 10.97 11.56 -2.23
C LYS A 594 9.44 11.65 -2.14
N ASP A 595 8.70 10.78 -2.82
CA ASP A 595 7.24 10.76 -2.74
C ASP A 595 6.74 10.21 -1.40
N PHE A 596 7.52 9.33 -0.76
CA PHE A 596 7.21 8.84 0.58
C PHE A 596 7.46 9.91 1.64
N GLU A 597 8.53 10.69 1.50
CA GLU A 597 8.89 11.79 2.39
C GLU A 597 7.94 12.99 2.21
N HIS A 598 7.68 13.36 0.96
CA HIS A 598 6.96 14.55 0.54
C HIS A 598 5.98 14.25 -0.60
N PRO A 599 4.80 13.65 -0.28
CA PRO A 599 3.74 13.45 -1.26
C PRO A 599 3.35 14.75 -1.98
N SER A 600 3.03 14.65 -3.26
CA SER A 600 2.74 15.81 -4.12
C SER A 600 1.59 15.54 -5.08
N CYS A 601 0.86 16.58 -5.46
CA CYS A 601 -0.17 16.49 -6.48
C CYS A 601 0.48 16.21 -7.84
N ARG A 602 0.06 15.14 -8.51
CA ARG A 602 0.57 14.71 -9.82
C ARG A 602 -0.59 14.51 -10.81
N SER A 603 -0.48 15.14 -11.98
CA SER A 603 -1.34 14.91 -13.14
C SER A 603 -0.68 14.03 -14.21
N ASP A 604 0.64 13.84 -14.14
CA ASP A 604 1.39 12.97 -15.05
C ASP A 604 2.05 11.82 -14.29
N PHE A 605 1.92 10.62 -14.88
CA PHE A 605 2.49 9.36 -14.43
C PHE A 605 3.34 8.69 -15.52
N SER A 606 3.72 9.46 -16.55
CA SER A 606 4.66 9.03 -17.58
C SER A 606 6.07 8.83 -17.01
N GLY A 607 6.79 7.85 -17.55
CA GLY A 607 8.16 7.50 -17.14
C GLY A 607 8.28 6.11 -16.49
N PRO A 608 9.46 5.78 -15.95
CA PRO A 608 9.65 4.55 -15.19
C PRO A 608 8.89 4.62 -13.85
N PRO A 609 8.51 3.47 -13.25
CA PRO A 609 7.76 3.42 -12.00
C PRO A 609 8.55 3.91 -10.76
N GLY A 610 9.71 4.54 -10.90
CA GLY A 610 10.56 4.88 -9.76
C GLY A 610 11.18 3.65 -9.09
N SER A 611 11.84 3.90 -7.97
CA SER A 611 12.81 2.99 -7.33
C SER A 611 12.38 2.50 -5.94
N TYR A 612 11.36 3.08 -5.31
CA TYR A 612 11.04 2.88 -3.90
C TYR A 612 10.87 1.40 -3.51
N TRP A 613 10.25 0.61 -4.37
CA TRP A 613 9.92 -0.80 -4.13
C TRP A 613 11.06 -1.78 -4.45
N GLY A 614 12.16 -1.33 -5.06
CA GLY A 614 13.26 -2.19 -5.52
C GLY A 614 13.06 -2.82 -6.91
N GLY A 615 12.09 -2.33 -7.69
CA GLY A 615 11.81 -2.78 -9.06
C GLY A 615 11.05 -4.11 -9.17
N PHE A 616 10.65 -4.47 -10.40
CA PHE A 616 9.86 -5.67 -10.72
C PHE A 616 10.65 -6.99 -10.65
N GLY A 617 11.41 -7.24 -9.58
CA GLY A 617 12.02 -8.55 -9.28
C GLY A 617 12.90 -9.17 -10.38
N LYS A 618 13.35 -8.39 -11.38
CA LYS A 618 14.31 -8.86 -12.38
C LYS A 618 15.68 -9.01 -11.70
N PRO A 619 16.43 -10.08 -11.97
CA PRO A 619 17.86 -10.10 -11.65
C PRO A 619 18.54 -8.88 -12.27
N PRO A 620 19.55 -8.28 -11.62
CA PRO A 620 20.37 -7.27 -12.27
C PRO A 620 20.91 -7.84 -13.59
N GLY A 621 20.51 -7.24 -14.70
CA GLY A 621 21.14 -7.54 -15.98
C GLY A 621 22.57 -7.03 -15.90
N HIS A 622 23.54 -7.82 -16.39
CA HIS A 622 24.90 -7.30 -16.57
C HIS A 622 24.86 -6.10 -17.51
N ASP A 623 25.01 -4.90 -16.97
CA ASP A 623 25.34 -3.73 -17.76
C ASP A 623 26.67 -4.01 -18.45
N ARG A 624 26.61 -4.12 -19.79
CA ARG A 624 27.81 -4.12 -20.61
C ARG A 624 28.38 -2.71 -20.58
N ALA A 625 29.51 -2.57 -19.88
CA ALA A 625 30.28 -1.34 -19.82
C ALA A 625 30.50 -0.71 -21.21
N LEU A 626 30.36 0.62 -21.24
CA LEU A 626 30.86 1.53 -22.27
C LEU A 626 31.56 2.70 -21.55
#